data_AF-A0A6N7INN8-F1
#
_entry.id   AF-A0A6N7INN8-F1
#
_cell.length_a   1.000
_cell.length_b   1.000
_cell.length_c   1.000
_cell.angle_alpha   90.00
_cell.angle_beta   90.00
_cell.angle_gamma   90.00
#
_symmetry.space_group_name_H-M   'P 1'
#
loop_
_entity.id
_entity.type
_entity.pdbx_description
1 polymer ?
#
loop_
_entity_poly.entity_id
_entity_poly.type
_entity_poly.pdbx_seq_one_letter_code
_entity_poly.pdbx_strand_id
1 'polypeptide(L)' 'MFQYRLLEGVLQRLYGSRVELIYRQATGCAFGGKLPMVVINGTVITEGGLPPRQAIEHLKRLDGPRQTGN' A
#
# COMPACT_ATOMS: atom_id res chain seq x y z
N MET A 1 1.74 -6.30 -14.39
CA MET A 1 2.51 -7.14 -13.43
C MET A 1 3.69 -6.40 -12.78
N PHE A 2 4.44 -5.57 -13.51
CA PHE A 2 5.68 -4.91 -13.05
C PHE A 2 5.54 -3.93 -11.86
N GLN A 3 4.40 -3.24 -11.73
CA GLN A 3 4.23 -2.15 -10.74
C GLN A 3 4.09 -2.64 -9.28
N TYR A 4 3.54 -3.84 -9.06
CA TYR A 4 3.38 -4.40 -7.72
C TYR A 4 4.73 -4.76 -7.06
N ARG A 5 5.66 -5.33 -7.84
CA ARG A 5 6.99 -5.70 -7.34
C ARG A 5 7.83 -4.48 -6.92
N LEU A 6 7.65 -3.36 -7.63
CA LEU A 6 8.31 -2.11 -7.24
C LEU A 6 7.77 -1.59 -5.90
N LEU A 7 6.44 -1.56 -5.73
CA LEU A 7 5.84 -1.15 -4.46
C LEU A 7 6.27 -2.07 -3.31
N GLU A 8 6.25 -3.39 -3.52
CA GLU A 8 6.75 -4.37 -2.56
C GLU A 8 8.18 -4.08 -2.11
N GLY A 9 9.10 -3.90 -3.05
CA GLY A 9 10.50 -3.61 -2.74
C GLY A 9 10.67 -2.31 -1.95
N VAL A 10 9.90 -1.27 -2.26
CA VAL A 10 9.91 -0.01 -1.51
C VAL A 10 9.36 -0.20 -0.10
N LEU A 11 8.23 -0.91 0.05
CA LEU A 11 7.61 -1.14 1.35
C LEU A 11 8.48 -2.03 2.26
N GLN A 12 9.07 -3.10 1.72
CA GLN A 12 10.04 -3.93 2.44
C GLN A 12 11.26 -3.11 2.88
N ARG A 13 11.78 -2.22 2.02
CA ARG A 13 12.95 -1.39 2.36
C ARG A 13 12.64 -0.36 3.44
N LEU A 14 11.47 0.27 3.40
CA LEU A 14 11.12 1.37 4.32
C LEU A 14 10.54 0.88 5.65
N TYR A 15 9.71 -0.15 5.60
CA TYR A 15 8.93 -0.61 6.74
C TYR A 15 9.31 -2.02 7.21
N GLY A 16 10.04 -2.80 6.39
CA GLY A 16 10.49 -4.14 6.76
C GLY A 16 9.34 -5.03 7.19
N SER A 17 9.47 -5.64 8.36
CA SER A 17 8.45 -6.51 8.97
C SER A 17 7.22 -5.77 9.53
N ARG A 18 7.19 -4.43 9.50
CA ARG A 18 6.05 -3.65 10.01
C ARG A 18 4.84 -3.64 9.07
N VAL A 19 5.01 -4.07 7.83
CA VAL A 19 3.95 -4.14 6.82
C VAL A 19 3.84 -5.56 6.32
N GLU A 20 2.63 -6.11 6.37
CA GLU A 20 2.29 -7.38 5.72
C GLU A 20 1.71 -7.10 4.33
N LEU A 21 2.26 -7.76 3.31
CA LEU A 21 1.81 -7.62 1.92
C LEU A 21 1.00 -8.85 1.52
N ILE A 22 -0.28 -8.64 1.20
CA ILE A 22 -1.20 -9.70 0.80
C ILE A 22 -1.62 -9.47 -0.64
N TYR A 23 -1.26 -10.39 -1.53
CA TYR A 23 -1.69 -10.39 -2.93
C TYR A 23 -2.98 -11.19 -3.09
N ARG A 24 -4.02 -10.56 -3.63
CA ARG A 24 -5.27 -11.25 -3.98
C ARG A 24 -5.59 -11.02 -5.45
N GLN A 25 -5.80 -12.11 -6.19
CA GLN A 25 -6.50 -12.03 -7.47
C GLN A 25 -7.99 -11.94 -7.20
N ALA A 26 -8.65 -11.02 -7.89
CA ALA A 26 -10.09 -10.81 -7.77
C ALA A 26 -10.68 -10.66 -9.17
N THR A 27 -11.79 -11.35 -9.44
CA THR A 27 -12.60 -11.22 -10.66
C THR A 27 -13.68 -10.12 -10.53
N GLY A 28 -13.70 -9.43 -9.39
CA GLY A 28 -14.52 -8.27 -9.08
C GLY A 28 -14.08 -7.71 -7.72
N CYS A 29 -14.18 -6.40 -7.52
CA CYS A 29 -13.76 -5.79 -6.25
C CYS A 29 -14.96 -5.61 -5.31
N ALA A 30 -14.89 -6.18 -4.10
CA ALA A 30 -15.89 -5.98 -3.06
C ALA A 30 -16.01 -4.51 -2.61
N PHE A 31 -14.96 -3.71 -2.82
CA PHE A 31 -14.94 -2.28 -2.49
C PHE A 31 -15.57 -1.40 -3.57
N GLY A 32 -16.01 -1.98 -4.71
CA GLY A 32 -16.56 -1.21 -5.83
C GLY A 32 -15.52 -0.27 -6.45
N GLY A 33 -14.68 -0.78 -7.36
CA GLY A 33 -13.61 0.01 -7.96
C GLY A 33 -12.92 -0.71 -9.12
N LYS A 34 -12.06 0.01 -9.84
CA LYS A 34 -11.27 -0.55 -10.95
C LYS A 34 -10.01 -1.23 -10.42
N LEU A 35 -9.78 -2.48 -10.80
CA LEU A 35 -8.49 -3.14 -10.56
C LEU A 35 -7.41 -2.56 -11.49
N PRO A 36 -6.12 -2.56 -11.10
CA PRO A 36 -5.57 -2.98 -9.81
C PRO A 36 -5.90 -2.01 -8.66
N MET A 37 -5.96 -2.54 -7.42
CA MET A 37 -6.28 -1.76 -6.22
C MET A 37 -5.27 -2.00 -5.09
N VAL A 38 -5.02 -0.96 -4.30
CA VAL A 38 -4.24 -1.04 -3.07
C VAL A 38 -5.14 -0.69 -1.90
N VAL A 39 -5.20 -1.60 -0.93
CA VAL A 39 -5.96 -1.45 0.30
C VAL A 39 -4.99 -1.49 1.48
N ILE A 40 -5.06 -0.49 2.36
CA ILE A 40 -4.24 -0.42 3.58
C ILE A 40 -5.21 -0.35 4.76
N ASN A 41 -5.13 -1.32 5.67
CA ASN A 41 -5.99 -1.41 6.86
C ASN A 41 -7.50 -1.23 6.53
N GLY A 42 -7.97 -1.86 5.45
CA GLY A 42 -9.37 -1.77 5.01
C GLY A 42 -9.73 -0.51 4.22
N THR A 43 -8.81 0.45 4.07
CA THR A 43 -9.02 1.69 3.30
C THR A 43 -8.47 1.54 1.88
N VAL A 44 -9.29 1.81 0.87
CA VAL A 44 -8.85 1.89 -0.53
C VAL A 44 -7.98 3.13 -0.73
N ILE A 45 -6.74 2.94 -1.17
CA ILE A 45 -5.78 4.03 -1.40
C ILE A 45 -5.70 4.40 -2.87
N THR A 46 -5.75 3.39 -3.75
CA THR A 46 -5.66 3.58 -5.21
C THR A 46 -6.56 2.58 -5.92
N GLU A 47 -7.13 3.02 -7.04
CA GLU A 47 -7.93 2.21 -7.96
C GLU A 47 -7.58 2.54 -9.41
N GLY A 48 -7.62 1.54 -10.28
CA GLY A 48 -7.30 1.69 -11.71
C GLY A 48 -5.81 1.84 -12.02
N GLY A 49 -4.94 1.60 -11.05
CA GLY A 49 -3.48 1.76 -11.19
C GLY A 49 -2.76 1.77 -9.85
N LEU A 50 -1.45 1.49 -9.86
CA LEU A 50 -0.58 1.62 -8.69
C LEU A 50 0.37 2.80 -8.84
N PRO A 51 0.03 3.99 -8.33
CA PRO A 51 1.00 5.03 -8.01
C PRO A 51 1.65 4.72 -6.64
N PRO A 52 2.89 4.19 -6.59
CA PRO A 52 3.51 3.74 -5.32
C PRO A 52 3.60 4.85 -4.26
N ARG A 53 3.65 6.11 -4.72
CA ARG A 53 3.70 7.30 -3.88
C ARG A 53 2.49 7.45 -2.95
N GLN A 54 1.27 7.18 -3.42
CA GLN A 54 0.06 7.38 -2.62
C GLN A 54 -0.01 6.39 -1.45
N ALA A 55 0.37 5.13 -1.69
CA ALA A 55 0.48 4.12 -0.64
C ALA A 55 1.52 4.52 0.44
N ILE A 56 2.68 5.03 0.01
CA ILE A 56 3.73 5.48 0.93
C ILE A 56 3.29 6.71 1.72
N GLU A 57 2.66 7.69 1.08
CA GLU A 57 2.14 8.88 1.77
C GLU A 57 1.07 8.53 2.79
N HIS A 58 0.20 7.56 2.48
CA HIS A 58 -0.79 7.06 3.43
C HIS A 58 -0.12 6.35 4.62
N LEU A 59 0.85 5.46 4.39
CA LEU A 59 1.58 4.78 5.46
C LEU A 59 2.35 5.76 6.36
N LYS A 60 2.97 6.80 5.79
CA LYS A 60 3.64 7.86 6.58
C LYS A 60 2.68 8.58 7.54
N ARG A 61 1.41 8.75 7.16
CA ARG A 61 0.40 9.35 8.04
C ARG A 61 0.01 8.40 9.17
N LEU A 62 -0.03 7.09 8.91
CA LEU A 62 -0.36 6.07 9.91
C LEU A 62 0.80 5.80 10.89
N ASP A 63 2.04 5.81 10.42
CA ASP A 63 3.24 5.59 11.25
C ASP A 63 3.55 6.81 12.17
N GLY A 64 2.84 7.94 11.96
CA GLY A 64 3.02 9.20 12.67
C GLY A 64 4.35 9.90 12.34
N PRO A 65 4.54 11.17 12.75
CA PRO A 65 5.88 11.73 12.81
C PRO A 65 6.69 10.88 13.78
N ARG A 66 7.87 10.41 13.37
CA ARG A 66 8.85 9.81 14.28
C ARG A 66 8.94 10.73 15.50
N GLN A 67 8.45 10.29 16.65
CA GLN A 67 8.83 10.89 17.91
C GLN A 67 10.33 10.58 18.04
N THR A 68 11.16 11.51 17.56
CA THR A 68 12.54 11.65 18.05
C THR A 68 12.42 11.86 19.55
N GLY A 69 12.52 10.76 20.30
CA GLY A 69 12.59 10.78 21.74
C GLY A 69 13.89 11.45 22.19
N ASN A 70 13.75 12.31 23.19
CA ASN A 70 14.80 12.98 23.96
C ASN A 70 15.96 12.07 24.34
#